data_AF-I2F5T4-F1
#
_entry.id   AF-I2F5T4-F1
#
_cell.length_a   1.000
_cell.length_b   1.000
_cell.length_c   1.000
_cell.angle_alpha   90.00
_cell.angle_beta   90.00
_cell.angle_gamma   90.00
#
_symmetry.space_group_name_H-M   'P 1'
#
loop_
_entity.id
_entity.type
_entity.pdbx_description
1 polymer ?
#
loop_
_entity_poly.entity_id
_entity_poly.type
_entity_poly.pdbx_seq_one_letter_code
_entity_poly.pdbx_strand_id
1 'polypeptide(L)'
;MRVHIRSFWQMAGAVAIKRYTADCTITGNLFETQTPKKTIFENALKDMLNKNGKPWAPNLRPFLKQYTVLDKVSKILEENKIGSKVCSLCGSRVSTLEKLSMLGDPLSVKAENFQSFFSFGSGSGEVCLNCQFLGMMAGLALFYTSYKDGQDYVITYLFPESDTLESTYNTFLWMKDLHEPGSWRNLKVKARFYPQEPYETLLLSLHTLFEKTRFIPRSSFKVMQVSNTGRNNSFLNFDSFERVEELTTFFENVETLGGDFSKFMDSLVIPGSPSADVSRREEISRMILSFKPLEERLQMIIFDFDYPVHSIYEVIVASNTMKGVNGLDQMTIDLSKKAGEVIGNAVFEAQSFGDLYSLRNSRSLEDLLLTLADLEFKYAKEDWKIRIPEEFIRILNEESWKKPKALLVIFAVNKYLSRHYASSQNGGEKIAD
;
A
#
# COMPACT_ATOMS: atom_id res chain seq x y z
N MET A 1 -26.91 -9.03 -21.50
CA MET A 1 -26.42 -9.81 -20.33
C MET A 1 -27.23 -9.51 -19.07
N ARG A 2 -27.56 -10.55 -18.29
CA ARG A 2 -28.09 -10.44 -16.92
C ARG A 2 -27.35 -11.45 -16.04
N VAL A 3 -26.61 -10.98 -15.03
CA VAL A 3 -25.67 -11.82 -14.26
C VAL A 3 -25.74 -11.46 -12.78
N HIS A 4 -25.87 -12.47 -11.92
CA HIS A 4 -25.64 -12.29 -10.49
C HIS A 4 -24.14 -12.41 -10.21
N ILE A 5 -23.56 -11.34 -9.69
CA ILE A 5 -22.13 -11.19 -9.40
C ILE A 5 -21.84 -11.81 -8.03
N ARG A 6 -20.75 -12.57 -7.93
CA ARG A 6 -20.38 -13.32 -6.72
C ARG A 6 -18.89 -13.37 -6.42
N SER A 7 -18.02 -12.93 -7.34
CA SER A 7 -16.57 -12.91 -7.11
C SER A 7 -15.96 -11.55 -7.40
N PHE A 8 -14.81 -11.30 -6.78
CA PHE A 8 -13.96 -10.13 -6.98
C PHE A 8 -13.77 -9.77 -8.46
N TRP A 9 -13.33 -10.73 -9.29
CA TRP A 9 -13.09 -10.50 -10.72
C TRP A 9 -14.36 -10.15 -11.48
N GLN A 10 -15.51 -10.74 -11.10
CA GLN A 10 -16.78 -10.37 -11.68
C GLN A 10 -17.19 -8.94 -11.28
N MET A 11 -16.91 -8.52 -10.04
CA MET A 11 -17.18 -7.15 -9.59
C MET A 11 -16.35 -6.13 -10.36
N ALA A 12 -15.03 -6.32 -10.42
CA ALA A 12 -14.14 -5.47 -11.20
C ALA A 12 -14.54 -5.42 -12.67
N GLY A 13 -14.92 -6.57 -13.25
CA GLY A 13 -15.44 -6.66 -14.61
C GLY A 13 -16.72 -5.85 -14.84
N ALA A 14 -17.70 -5.99 -13.96
CA ALA A 14 -18.96 -5.25 -14.05
C ALA A 14 -18.74 -3.73 -13.93
N VAL A 15 -17.90 -3.31 -12.98
CA VAL A 15 -17.49 -1.91 -12.78
C VAL A 15 -16.80 -1.37 -14.04
N ALA A 16 -15.90 -2.14 -14.66
CA ALA A 16 -15.25 -1.77 -15.91
C ALA A 16 -16.26 -1.58 -17.04
N ILE A 17 -17.15 -2.55 -17.24
CA ILE A 17 -18.13 -2.55 -18.33
C ILE A 17 -19.05 -1.33 -18.25
N LYS A 18 -19.43 -0.89 -17.05
CA LYS A 18 -20.28 0.30 -16.83
C LYS A 18 -19.75 1.57 -17.53
N ARG A 19 -18.44 1.66 -17.82
CA ARG A 19 -17.83 2.77 -18.58
C ARG A 19 -18.11 2.73 -20.08
N TYR A 20 -18.46 1.57 -20.63
CA TYR A 20 -18.56 1.32 -22.08
C TYR A 20 -19.99 0.99 -22.55
N THR A 21 -20.97 1.06 -21.65
CA THR A 21 -22.41 0.85 -21.93
C THR A 21 -23.24 1.82 -21.09
N ALA A 22 -24.11 2.58 -21.76
CA ALA A 22 -25.00 3.56 -21.13
C ALA A 22 -26.23 2.91 -20.47
N ASP A 23 -26.71 1.79 -21.04
CA ASP A 23 -27.89 1.04 -20.60
C ASP A 23 -27.63 0.08 -19.43
N CYS A 24 -26.39 0.06 -18.91
CA CYS A 24 -26.01 -0.83 -17.83
C CYS A 24 -26.68 -0.43 -16.50
N THR A 25 -27.26 -1.39 -15.79
CA THR A 25 -27.79 -1.21 -14.43
C THR A 25 -27.08 -2.12 -13.44
N ILE A 26 -26.86 -1.60 -12.24
CA ILE A 26 -26.28 -2.31 -11.09
C ILE A 26 -27.28 -2.14 -9.94
N THR A 27 -27.77 -3.25 -9.39
CA THR A 27 -28.71 -3.24 -8.25
C THR A 27 -28.37 -4.39 -7.32
N GLY A 28 -27.91 -4.10 -6.10
CA GLY A 28 -27.32 -5.07 -5.20
C GLY A 28 -26.16 -5.81 -5.88
N ASN A 29 -26.36 -7.12 -6.14
CA ASN A 29 -25.41 -7.98 -6.84
C ASN A 29 -25.81 -8.31 -8.28
N LEU A 30 -26.88 -7.69 -8.79
CA LEU A 30 -27.35 -7.91 -10.15
C LEU A 30 -26.72 -6.89 -11.10
N PHE A 31 -26.09 -7.41 -12.16
CA PHE A 31 -25.58 -6.64 -13.29
C PHE A 31 -26.43 -6.93 -14.53
N GLU A 32 -26.95 -5.88 -15.16
CA GLU A 32 -27.77 -5.98 -16.38
C GLU A 32 -27.32 -4.99 -17.46
N THR A 33 -27.37 -5.42 -18.71
CA THR A 33 -27.21 -4.59 -19.91
C THR A 33 -27.83 -5.33 -21.10
N GLN A 34 -28.47 -4.60 -22.01
CA GLN A 34 -28.92 -5.09 -23.31
C GLN A 34 -27.85 -4.93 -24.39
N THR A 35 -26.83 -4.10 -24.18
CA THR A 35 -25.72 -3.97 -25.12
C THR A 35 -25.00 -5.32 -25.30
N PRO A 36 -24.83 -5.78 -26.56
CA PRO A 36 -24.13 -7.04 -26.83
C PRO A 36 -22.66 -7.01 -26.39
N LYS A 37 -22.13 -8.16 -25.95
CA LYS A 37 -20.72 -8.26 -25.51
C LYS A 37 -19.72 -7.79 -26.54
N LYS A 38 -19.98 -8.10 -27.82
CA LYS A 38 -19.14 -7.68 -28.95
C LYS A 38 -19.01 -6.15 -29.02
N THR A 39 -20.12 -5.42 -28.90
CA THR A 39 -20.13 -3.95 -28.91
C THR A 39 -19.40 -3.37 -27.71
N ILE A 40 -19.61 -3.93 -26.51
CA ILE A 40 -18.88 -3.51 -25.29
C ILE A 40 -17.37 -3.69 -25.48
N PHE A 41 -16.96 -4.84 -26.01
CA PHE A 41 -15.56 -5.14 -26.27
C PHE A 41 -14.95 -4.18 -27.30
N GLU A 42 -15.64 -3.95 -28.42
CA GLU A 42 -15.20 -3.01 -29.47
C GLU A 42 -15.02 -1.59 -28.94
N ASN A 43 -15.92 -1.13 -28.05
CA ASN A 43 -15.78 0.16 -27.38
C ASN A 43 -14.56 0.21 -26.47
N ALA A 44 -14.29 -0.88 -25.74
CA ALA A 44 -13.16 -0.97 -24.82
C ALA A 44 -11.81 -1.19 -25.51
N LEU A 45 -11.78 -1.67 -26.76
CA LEU A 45 -10.53 -1.95 -27.50
C LEU A 45 -9.61 -0.74 -27.56
N LYS A 46 -10.16 0.47 -27.64
CA LYS A 46 -9.41 1.74 -27.65
C LYS A 46 -8.62 1.98 -26.36
N ASP A 47 -9.19 1.55 -25.24
CA ASP A 47 -8.60 1.63 -23.90
C ASP A 47 -7.79 0.37 -23.56
N MET A 48 -7.80 -0.64 -24.43
CA MET A 48 -7.05 -1.88 -24.25
C MET A 48 -5.76 -1.91 -25.08
N LEU A 49 -5.77 -1.38 -26.30
CA LEU A 49 -4.68 -1.50 -27.27
C LEU A 49 -4.13 -0.14 -27.70
N ASN A 50 -2.83 -0.09 -28.02
CA ASN A 50 -2.21 1.07 -28.65
C ASN A 50 -2.49 1.07 -30.16
N LYS A 51 -2.02 2.12 -30.85
CA LYS A 51 -2.06 2.27 -32.32
C LYS A 51 -1.47 1.09 -33.11
N ASN A 52 -0.65 0.25 -32.48
CA ASN A 52 -0.03 -0.93 -33.11
C ASN A 52 -0.76 -2.24 -32.74
N GLY A 53 -1.96 -2.17 -32.14
CA GLY A 53 -2.73 -3.34 -31.72
C GLY A 53 -2.13 -4.12 -30.55
N LYS A 54 -1.18 -3.54 -29.81
CA LYS A 54 -0.55 -4.16 -28.63
C LYS A 54 -1.13 -3.57 -27.34
N PRO A 55 -1.21 -4.32 -26.23
CA PRO A 55 -1.64 -3.77 -24.95
C PRO A 55 -0.81 -2.54 -24.58
N TRP A 56 -1.46 -1.39 -24.43
CA TRP A 56 -0.75 -0.11 -24.29
C TRP A 56 -0.30 0.14 -22.85
N ALA A 57 -1.11 -0.26 -21.87
CA ALA A 57 -0.83 -0.07 -20.46
C ALA A 57 -0.27 -1.34 -19.79
N PRO A 58 0.74 -1.24 -18.91
CA PRO A 58 1.30 -2.37 -18.18
C PRO A 58 0.24 -3.16 -17.41
N ASN A 59 -0.72 -2.48 -16.78
CA ASN A 59 -1.79 -3.10 -15.99
C ASN A 59 -2.72 -3.99 -16.79
N LEU A 60 -2.83 -3.77 -18.10
CA LEU A 60 -3.60 -4.63 -18.96
C LEU A 60 -2.75 -5.76 -19.52
N ARG A 61 -1.42 -5.67 -19.55
CA ARG A 61 -0.58 -6.72 -20.15
C ARG A 61 -0.75 -8.08 -19.47
N PRO A 62 -0.71 -8.24 -18.14
CA PRO A 62 -0.88 -9.55 -17.51
C PRO A 62 -2.21 -10.23 -17.85
N PHE A 63 -3.24 -9.41 -18.03
CA PHE A 63 -4.52 -9.85 -18.58
C PHE A 63 -4.37 -10.02 -20.10
N LEU A 64 -4.37 -8.94 -20.89
CA LEU A 64 -4.43 -8.85 -22.35
C LEU A 64 -3.41 -9.68 -23.14
N LYS A 65 -2.24 -10.00 -22.60
CA LYS A 65 -1.30 -10.88 -23.31
C LYS A 65 -1.80 -12.32 -23.42
N GLN A 66 -2.74 -12.72 -22.55
CA GLN A 66 -3.45 -13.99 -22.66
C GLN A 66 -4.48 -13.99 -23.82
N TYR A 67 -4.75 -12.83 -24.43
CA TYR A 67 -5.81 -12.59 -25.43
C TYR A 67 -5.27 -12.51 -26.85
N THR A 68 -4.00 -12.87 -27.09
CA THR A 68 -3.40 -12.89 -28.44
C THR A 68 -4.03 -13.91 -29.39
N VAL A 69 -5.02 -14.68 -28.93
CA VAL A 69 -5.83 -15.56 -29.78
C VAL A 69 -7.21 -14.93 -29.95
N LEU A 70 -7.38 -14.09 -30.97
CA LEU A 70 -8.67 -13.50 -31.36
C LEU A 70 -9.78 -14.57 -31.49
N ASP A 71 -9.43 -15.79 -31.90
CA ASP A 71 -10.36 -16.93 -32.00
C ASP A 71 -10.90 -17.42 -30.64
N LYS A 72 -10.17 -17.21 -29.54
CA LYS A 72 -10.68 -17.52 -28.18
C LYS A 72 -11.60 -16.42 -27.67
N VAL A 73 -11.34 -15.17 -28.05
CA VAL A 73 -12.16 -14.02 -27.66
C VAL A 73 -13.51 -14.07 -28.35
N SER A 74 -13.55 -14.39 -29.65
CA SER A 74 -14.81 -14.47 -30.42
C SER A 74 -15.86 -15.36 -29.75
N LYS A 75 -15.46 -16.53 -29.23
CA LYS A 75 -16.32 -17.44 -28.47
C LYS A 75 -16.85 -16.82 -27.17
N ILE A 76 -16.03 -16.07 -26.44
CA ILE A 76 -16.44 -15.41 -25.18
C ILE A 76 -17.46 -14.29 -25.45
N LEU A 77 -17.38 -13.66 -26.62
CA LEU A 77 -18.30 -12.61 -27.05
C LEU A 77 -19.67 -13.14 -27.50
N GLU A 78 -19.83 -14.45 -27.72
CA GLU A 78 -21.13 -15.04 -28.05
C GLU A 78 -22.12 -14.96 -26.88
N GLU A 79 -23.39 -14.68 -27.15
CA GLU A 79 -24.41 -14.63 -26.11
C GLU A 79 -24.72 -16.02 -25.54
N ASN A 80 -24.96 -16.06 -24.23
CA ASN A 80 -25.34 -17.31 -23.56
C ASN A 80 -26.70 -17.80 -24.10
N LYS A 81 -26.76 -19.07 -24.50
CA LYS A 81 -28.01 -19.75 -24.86
C LYS A 81 -28.62 -20.41 -23.62
N ILE A 82 -29.94 -20.31 -23.47
CA ILE A 82 -30.69 -20.94 -22.38
C ILE A 82 -30.52 -22.46 -22.46
N GLY A 83 -30.31 -23.11 -21.31
CA GLY A 83 -30.18 -24.57 -21.24
C GLY A 83 -30.30 -25.09 -19.81
N SER A 84 -29.83 -26.31 -19.55
CA SER A 84 -29.99 -26.99 -18.26
C SER A 84 -28.76 -26.93 -17.34
N LYS A 85 -27.57 -26.63 -17.88
CA LYS A 85 -26.31 -26.61 -17.11
C LYS A 85 -26.22 -25.36 -16.24
N VAL A 86 -25.71 -25.49 -15.02
CA VAL A 86 -25.63 -24.39 -14.04
C VAL A 86 -24.22 -23.85 -13.97
N CYS A 87 -24.04 -22.54 -14.15
CA CYS A 87 -22.74 -21.90 -14.00
C CYS A 87 -22.29 -21.87 -12.53
N SER A 88 -21.06 -22.31 -12.25
CA SER A 88 -20.51 -22.33 -10.89
C SER A 88 -20.35 -20.95 -10.24
N LEU A 89 -20.16 -19.89 -11.04
CA LEU A 89 -20.00 -18.52 -10.52
C LEU A 89 -21.35 -17.80 -10.33
N CYS A 90 -22.15 -17.62 -11.39
CA CYS A 90 -23.37 -16.81 -11.31
C CYS A 90 -24.65 -17.61 -11.04
N GLY A 91 -24.61 -18.95 -11.12
CA GLY A 91 -25.79 -19.81 -10.97
C GLY A 91 -26.77 -19.81 -12.15
N SER A 92 -26.48 -19.08 -13.24
CA SER A 92 -27.35 -19.05 -14.42
C SER A 92 -27.40 -20.40 -15.13
N ARG A 93 -28.57 -20.74 -15.69
CA ARG A 93 -28.79 -21.94 -16.48
C ARG A 93 -28.53 -21.69 -17.96
N VAL A 94 -27.57 -22.41 -18.55
CA VAL A 94 -27.09 -22.24 -19.93
C VAL A 94 -26.92 -23.58 -20.63
N SER A 95 -26.87 -23.58 -21.97
CA SER A 95 -26.68 -24.80 -22.76
C SER A 95 -25.22 -25.27 -22.80
N THR A 96 -24.29 -24.31 -22.75
CA THR A 96 -22.84 -24.56 -22.80
C THR A 96 -22.14 -23.90 -21.62
N LEU A 97 -21.17 -24.61 -21.05
CA LEU A 97 -20.26 -24.11 -20.04
C LEU A 97 -18.83 -24.29 -20.55
N GLU A 98 -17.96 -23.37 -20.14
CA GLU A 98 -16.53 -23.40 -20.45
C GLU A 98 -15.74 -23.63 -19.17
N LYS A 99 -14.58 -24.26 -19.26
CA LYS A 99 -13.65 -24.29 -18.13
C LYS A 99 -13.22 -22.87 -17.79
N LEU A 100 -13.30 -22.49 -16.51
CA LEU A 100 -12.78 -21.27 -15.94
C LEU A 100 -11.32 -21.16 -16.37
N SER A 101 -11.07 -20.11 -17.12
CA SER A 101 -9.78 -19.87 -17.71
C SER A 101 -9.11 -18.75 -16.94
N MET A 102 -7.79 -18.64 -17.09
CA MET A 102 -7.04 -17.50 -16.58
C MET A 102 -7.55 -16.15 -17.13
N LEU A 103 -8.35 -16.17 -18.21
CA LEU A 103 -9.04 -14.99 -18.76
C LEU A 103 -10.21 -14.52 -17.89
N GLY A 104 -10.88 -15.44 -17.20
CA GLY A 104 -12.00 -15.14 -16.31
C GLY A 104 -11.56 -14.92 -14.86
N ASP A 105 -10.47 -15.54 -14.46
CA ASP A 105 -9.83 -15.36 -13.16
C ASP A 105 -8.32 -15.63 -13.31
N PRO A 106 -7.45 -14.60 -13.27
CA PRO A 106 -6.01 -14.77 -13.39
C PRO A 106 -5.36 -15.68 -12.34
N LEU A 107 -6.02 -15.91 -11.21
CA LEU A 107 -5.60 -16.82 -10.15
C LEU A 107 -6.17 -18.23 -10.34
N SER A 108 -7.00 -18.47 -11.35
CA SER A 108 -7.48 -19.81 -11.67
C SER A 108 -6.33 -20.71 -12.13
N VAL A 109 -5.97 -21.64 -11.27
CA VAL A 109 -5.07 -22.75 -11.58
C VAL A 109 -5.87 -23.93 -12.13
N LYS A 110 -5.23 -24.81 -12.91
CA LYS A 110 -5.83 -26.09 -13.32
C LYS A 110 -6.26 -26.88 -12.07
N ALA A 111 -7.39 -27.59 -12.15
CA ALA A 111 -7.95 -28.41 -11.07
C ALA A 111 -6.94 -29.40 -10.44
N GLU A 112 -5.95 -29.85 -11.21
CA GLU A 112 -4.87 -30.74 -10.76
C GLU A 112 -3.96 -30.07 -9.69
N ASN A 113 -3.89 -28.74 -9.69
CA ASN A 113 -3.08 -27.92 -8.78
C ASN A 113 -3.91 -27.24 -7.68
N PHE A 114 -5.21 -27.54 -7.58
CA PHE A 114 -6.13 -26.89 -6.63
C PHE A 114 -5.86 -27.25 -5.16
N GLN A 115 -5.13 -28.33 -4.88
CA GLN A 115 -4.93 -28.81 -3.52
C GLN A 115 -4.07 -27.87 -2.65
N SER A 116 -3.37 -26.88 -3.23
CA SER A 116 -2.38 -26.08 -2.50
C SER A 116 -2.72 -24.60 -2.29
N PHE A 117 -3.77 -24.01 -2.92
CA PHE A 117 -3.92 -22.54 -2.90
C PHE A 117 -5.31 -21.95 -2.56
N PHE A 118 -6.44 -22.65 -2.74
CA PHE A 118 -7.76 -22.04 -2.45
C PHE A 118 -8.79 -23.03 -1.87
N SER A 119 -9.30 -22.72 -0.67
CA SER A 119 -10.34 -23.50 0.03
C SER A 119 -11.79 -23.10 -0.30
N PHE A 120 -12.01 -22.05 -1.11
CA PHE A 120 -13.36 -21.48 -1.35
C PHE A 120 -14.00 -21.85 -2.71
N GLY A 121 -13.33 -22.67 -3.55
CA GLY A 121 -13.83 -23.06 -4.87
C GLY A 121 -14.53 -24.43 -4.88
N SER A 122 -15.75 -24.53 -4.37
CA SER A 122 -16.56 -25.75 -4.50
C SER A 122 -17.33 -25.75 -5.83
N GLY A 123 -16.74 -26.22 -6.93
CA GLY A 123 -17.53 -26.62 -8.10
C GLY A 123 -16.78 -26.60 -9.43
N SER A 124 -16.48 -27.79 -9.97
CA SER A 124 -16.13 -28.20 -11.36
C SER A 124 -15.19 -27.35 -12.23
N GLY A 125 -14.84 -26.12 -11.84
CA GLY A 125 -14.17 -25.15 -12.68
C GLY A 125 -14.96 -24.76 -13.93
N GLU A 126 -16.28 -24.92 -14.02
CA GLU A 126 -17.05 -24.61 -15.24
C GLU A 126 -17.94 -23.35 -15.10
N VAL A 127 -17.87 -22.45 -16.08
CA VAL A 127 -18.48 -21.13 -16.04
C VAL A 127 -19.13 -20.75 -17.37
N CYS A 128 -20.14 -19.88 -17.33
CA CYS A 128 -20.79 -19.38 -18.55
C CYS A 128 -19.95 -18.28 -19.22
N LEU A 129 -20.24 -17.98 -20.49
CA LEU A 129 -19.50 -16.99 -21.28
C LEU A 129 -19.60 -15.58 -20.69
N ASN A 130 -20.73 -15.24 -20.05
CA ASN A 130 -20.90 -13.95 -19.38
C ASN A 130 -19.92 -13.79 -18.20
N CYS A 131 -19.67 -14.84 -17.42
CA CYS A 131 -18.72 -14.78 -16.31
C CYS A 131 -17.28 -14.66 -16.80
N GLN A 132 -16.92 -15.39 -17.87
CA GLN A 132 -15.60 -15.25 -18.52
C GLN A 132 -15.41 -13.84 -19.07
N PHE A 133 -16.44 -13.28 -19.71
CA PHE A 133 -16.40 -11.91 -20.24
C PHE A 133 -16.20 -10.87 -19.13
N LEU A 134 -16.89 -11.02 -17.99
CA LEU A 134 -16.67 -10.13 -16.84
C LEU A 134 -15.23 -10.16 -16.36
N GLY A 135 -14.67 -11.35 -16.11
CA GLY A 135 -13.27 -11.48 -15.69
C GLY A 135 -12.29 -10.88 -16.70
N MET A 136 -12.59 -11.00 -18.00
CA MET A 136 -11.78 -10.37 -19.04
C MET A 136 -11.73 -8.85 -18.95
N MET A 137 -12.83 -8.23 -18.56
CA MET A 137 -12.95 -6.78 -18.46
C MET A 137 -12.34 -6.24 -17.15
N ALA A 138 -12.06 -7.10 -16.17
CA ALA A 138 -11.69 -6.70 -14.81
C ALA A 138 -10.48 -5.76 -14.75
N GLY A 139 -9.44 -6.02 -15.54
CA GLY A 139 -8.21 -5.22 -15.57
C GLY A 139 -8.44 -3.73 -15.89
N LEU A 140 -9.54 -3.38 -16.56
CA LEU A 140 -9.89 -1.99 -16.91
C LEU A 140 -10.47 -1.18 -15.74
N ALA A 141 -10.87 -1.84 -14.65
CA ALA A 141 -11.32 -1.18 -13.43
C ALA A 141 -10.23 -1.08 -12.36
N LEU A 142 -9.09 -1.76 -12.52
CA LEU A 142 -8.05 -1.76 -11.48
C LEU A 142 -7.25 -0.45 -11.49
N PHE A 143 -7.06 0.12 -10.31
CA PHE A 143 -6.01 1.12 -10.10
C PHE A 143 -4.66 0.40 -10.10
N TYR A 144 -3.61 1.05 -10.57
CA TYR A 144 -2.30 0.43 -10.63
C TYR A 144 -1.14 1.42 -10.59
N THR A 145 -0.03 0.87 -10.12
CA THR A 145 1.31 1.44 -10.17
C THR A 145 2.22 0.40 -10.83
N SER A 146 3.24 0.82 -11.56
CA SER A 146 4.19 -0.11 -12.16
C SER A 146 5.57 0.52 -12.31
N TYR A 147 6.57 -0.34 -12.24
CA TYR A 147 7.98 0.01 -12.46
C TYR A 147 8.68 -1.11 -13.22
N LYS A 148 9.91 -0.83 -13.64
CA LYS A 148 10.76 -1.81 -14.31
C LYS A 148 11.88 -2.24 -13.36
N ASP A 149 11.97 -3.53 -13.12
CA ASP A 149 13.07 -4.15 -12.38
C ASP A 149 13.89 -5.03 -13.34
N GLY A 150 15.06 -4.53 -13.76
CA GLY A 150 15.85 -5.17 -14.82
C GLY A 150 15.08 -5.33 -16.14
N GLN A 151 14.67 -6.55 -16.45
CA GLN A 151 13.85 -6.88 -17.63
C GLN A 151 12.36 -7.06 -17.31
N ASP A 152 12.02 -7.11 -16.03
CA ASP A 152 10.68 -7.41 -15.54
C ASP A 152 9.87 -6.13 -15.36
N TYR A 153 8.58 -6.24 -15.65
CA TYR A 153 7.59 -5.22 -15.32
C TYR A 153 6.88 -5.65 -14.05
N VAL A 154 7.12 -4.95 -12.95
CA VAL A 154 6.42 -5.19 -11.69
C VAL A 154 5.22 -4.24 -11.64
N ILE A 155 4.04 -4.80 -11.38
CA ILE A 155 2.77 -4.08 -11.40
C ILE A 155 2.04 -4.37 -10.11
N THR A 156 1.66 -3.31 -9.40
CA THR A 156 0.84 -3.36 -8.19
C THR A 156 -0.55 -2.84 -8.53
N TYR A 157 -1.58 -3.64 -8.25
CA TYR A 157 -2.99 -3.32 -8.46
C TYR A 157 -3.68 -3.01 -7.14
N LEU A 158 -4.67 -2.13 -7.20
CA LEU A 158 -5.55 -1.77 -6.11
C LEU A 158 -7.00 -1.78 -6.60
N PHE A 159 -7.90 -2.39 -5.82
CA PHE A 159 -9.33 -2.36 -6.08
C PHE A 159 -10.15 -2.46 -4.78
N PRO A 160 -11.21 -1.65 -4.60
CA PRO A 160 -12.11 -1.78 -3.47
C PRO A 160 -13.13 -2.91 -3.72
N GLU A 161 -13.41 -3.72 -2.71
CA GLU A 161 -14.44 -4.74 -2.71
C GLU A 161 -15.36 -4.55 -1.49
N SER A 162 -16.65 -4.37 -1.74
CA SER A 162 -17.69 -4.33 -0.71
C SER A 162 -18.58 -5.58 -0.79
N ASP A 163 -19.50 -5.73 0.17
CA ASP A 163 -20.44 -6.86 0.26
C ASP A 163 -21.34 -7.02 -0.98
N THR A 164 -21.59 -5.92 -1.69
CA THR A 164 -22.41 -5.91 -2.91
C THR A 164 -21.71 -5.23 -4.06
N LEU A 165 -22.01 -5.62 -5.31
CA LEU A 165 -21.53 -4.93 -6.50
C LEU A 165 -21.92 -3.45 -6.49
N GLU A 166 -23.14 -3.11 -6.07
CA GLU A 166 -23.60 -1.73 -5.99
C GLU A 166 -22.75 -0.90 -5.03
N SER A 167 -22.48 -1.41 -3.82
CA SER A 167 -21.58 -0.75 -2.87
C SER A 167 -20.16 -0.66 -3.42
N THR A 168 -19.65 -1.72 -4.04
CA THR A 168 -18.33 -1.73 -4.70
C THR A 168 -18.23 -0.66 -5.77
N TYR A 169 -19.26 -0.51 -6.61
CA TYR A 169 -19.33 0.52 -7.64
C TYR A 169 -19.34 1.92 -7.02
N ASN A 170 -20.13 2.14 -5.96
CA ASN A 170 -20.17 3.42 -5.26
C ASN A 170 -18.82 3.77 -4.63
N THR A 171 -18.14 2.82 -3.98
CA THR A 171 -16.77 3.01 -3.46
C THR A 171 -15.78 3.29 -4.58
N PHE A 172 -15.88 2.58 -5.71
CA PHE A 172 -15.04 2.83 -6.87
C PHE A 172 -15.21 4.24 -7.43
N LEU A 173 -16.44 4.78 -7.43
CA LEU A 173 -16.69 6.16 -7.86
C LEU A 173 -15.96 7.18 -6.99
N TRP A 174 -15.89 6.97 -5.67
CA TRP A 174 -15.08 7.81 -4.78
C TRP A 174 -13.59 7.75 -5.10
N MET A 175 -13.07 6.56 -5.38
CA MET A 175 -11.66 6.39 -5.74
C MET A 175 -11.32 6.96 -7.13
N LYS A 176 -12.31 7.21 -7.99
CA LYS A 176 -12.09 7.76 -9.34
C LYS A 176 -11.37 9.11 -9.31
N ASP A 177 -11.52 9.89 -8.24
CA ASP A 177 -10.82 11.16 -8.07
C ASP A 177 -9.30 10.99 -7.90
N LEU A 178 -8.83 9.78 -7.64
CA LEU A 178 -7.41 9.43 -7.66
C LEU A 178 -6.90 9.08 -9.07
N HIS A 179 -7.77 9.03 -10.07
CA HIS A 179 -7.37 8.60 -11.42
C HIS A 179 -6.51 9.65 -12.12
N GLU A 180 -5.29 9.28 -12.50
CA GLU A 180 -4.40 10.09 -13.33
C GLU A 180 -3.77 9.22 -14.43
N PRO A 181 -4.25 9.33 -15.68
CA PRO A 181 -3.82 8.44 -16.74
C PRO A 181 -2.35 8.68 -17.11
N GLY A 182 -1.56 7.62 -17.05
CA GLY A 182 -0.16 7.61 -17.46
C GLY A 182 0.26 6.26 -18.04
N SER A 183 1.45 6.20 -18.63
CA SER A 183 1.97 4.95 -19.23
C SER A 183 2.39 3.90 -18.19
N TRP A 184 2.68 4.33 -16.96
CA TRP A 184 3.17 3.46 -15.87
C TRP A 184 2.23 3.42 -14.66
N ARG A 185 1.11 4.14 -14.75
CA ARG A 185 0.15 4.28 -13.66
C ARG A 185 -1.19 4.79 -14.14
N ASN A 186 -2.22 4.54 -13.36
CA ASN A 186 -3.48 5.28 -13.47
C ASN A 186 -3.96 5.83 -12.11
N LEU A 187 -3.05 5.86 -11.14
CA LEU A 187 -3.30 6.22 -9.76
C LEU A 187 -2.40 7.41 -9.38
N LYS A 188 -3.02 8.46 -8.87
CA LYS A 188 -2.35 9.63 -8.31
C LYS A 188 -2.26 9.49 -6.81
N VAL A 189 -1.04 9.59 -6.29
CA VAL A 189 -0.78 9.64 -4.85
C VAL A 189 -0.08 10.96 -4.50
N LYS A 190 -0.35 11.48 -3.30
CA LYS A 190 0.40 12.61 -2.73
C LYS A 190 1.68 12.08 -2.10
N ALA A 191 2.70 11.90 -2.92
CA ALA A 191 4.06 11.56 -2.51
C ALA A 191 5.04 12.09 -3.56
N ARG A 192 6.21 12.55 -3.13
CA ARG A 192 7.32 12.92 -4.02
C ARG A 192 7.84 11.69 -4.76
N PHE A 193 8.05 10.59 -4.04
CA PHE A 193 8.53 9.34 -4.62
C PHE A 193 7.38 8.41 -4.96
N TYR A 194 7.43 7.86 -6.16
CA TYR A 194 6.38 6.99 -6.65
C TYR A 194 6.35 5.65 -5.88
N PRO A 195 5.17 5.13 -5.49
CA PRO A 195 5.07 3.82 -4.88
C PRO A 195 5.30 2.70 -5.90
N GLN A 196 6.08 1.71 -5.49
CA GLN A 196 6.50 0.53 -6.23
C GLN A 196 5.97 -0.75 -5.57
N GLU A 197 5.85 -0.75 -4.25
CA GLU A 197 5.50 -1.92 -3.44
C GLU A 197 4.02 -1.91 -2.98
N PRO A 198 3.43 -3.08 -2.63
CA PRO A 198 1.98 -3.20 -2.41
C PRO A 198 1.47 -2.44 -1.19
N TYR A 199 2.10 -2.58 -0.01
CA TYR A 199 1.57 -1.94 1.20
C TYR A 199 1.71 -0.42 1.15
N GLU A 200 2.82 0.11 0.62
CA GLU A 200 2.98 1.55 0.41
C GLU A 200 2.00 2.10 -0.66
N THR A 201 1.73 1.33 -1.71
CA THR A 201 0.74 1.71 -2.73
C THR A 201 -0.63 1.85 -2.08
N LEU A 202 -1.04 0.86 -1.29
CA LEU A 202 -2.32 0.91 -0.57
C LEU A 202 -2.37 2.10 0.39
N LEU A 203 -1.38 2.22 1.28
CA LEU A 203 -1.39 3.22 2.34
C LEU A 203 -1.37 4.66 1.80
N LEU A 204 -0.51 4.95 0.80
CA LEU A 204 -0.46 6.27 0.17
C LEU A 204 -1.72 6.59 -0.65
N SER A 205 -2.35 5.58 -1.26
CA SER A 205 -3.62 5.76 -1.97
C SER A 205 -4.75 6.11 -1.02
N LEU A 206 -4.84 5.41 0.12
CA LEU A 206 -5.83 5.67 1.15
C LEU A 206 -5.61 7.03 1.82
N HIS A 207 -4.36 7.42 2.08
CA HIS A 207 -4.03 8.77 2.55
C HIS A 207 -4.46 9.84 1.54
N THR A 208 -4.13 9.65 0.26
CA THR A 208 -4.50 10.62 -0.79
C THR A 208 -6.02 10.71 -0.96
N LEU A 209 -6.74 9.60 -0.79
CA LEU A 209 -8.20 9.59 -0.77
C LEU A 209 -8.70 10.42 0.41
N PHE A 210 -8.23 10.11 1.61
CA PHE A 210 -8.58 10.81 2.84
C PHE A 210 -8.35 12.33 2.73
N GLU A 211 -7.23 12.79 2.19
CA GLU A 211 -6.99 14.24 2.05
C GLU A 211 -8.00 14.94 1.12
N LYS A 212 -8.48 14.22 0.09
CA LYS A 212 -9.43 14.75 -0.88
C LYS A 212 -10.88 14.70 -0.37
N THR A 213 -11.25 13.63 0.30
CA THR A 213 -12.66 13.32 0.64
C THR A 213 -12.95 13.42 2.14
N ARG A 214 -11.91 13.51 2.99
CA ARG A 214 -11.97 13.45 4.46
C ARG A 214 -12.59 12.17 5.00
N PHE A 215 -12.59 11.12 4.20
CA PHE A 215 -13.23 9.85 4.52
C PHE A 215 -12.72 8.72 3.63
N ILE A 216 -12.47 7.55 4.22
CA ILE A 216 -12.18 6.32 3.48
C ILE A 216 -13.43 5.42 3.51
N PRO A 217 -14.02 5.07 2.35
CA PRO A 217 -15.17 4.18 2.29
C PRO A 217 -14.92 2.83 2.97
N ARG A 218 -15.87 2.39 3.80
CA ARG A 218 -15.85 1.06 4.42
C ARG A 218 -15.94 -0.02 3.35
N SER A 219 -14.82 -0.65 3.06
CA SER A 219 -14.67 -1.71 2.04
C SER A 219 -13.39 -2.50 2.31
N SER A 220 -13.32 -3.70 1.74
CA SER A 220 -12.09 -4.49 1.67
C SER A 220 -11.24 -3.97 0.50
N PHE A 221 -10.09 -3.37 0.77
CA PHE A 221 -9.18 -2.91 -0.27
C PHE A 221 -8.23 -4.04 -0.63
N LYS A 222 -8.37 -4.58 -1.85
CA LYS A 222 -7.51 -5.63 -2.37
C LYS A 222 -6.27 -5.03 -3.02
N VAL A 223 -5.11 -5.54 -2.64
CA VAL A 223 -3.82 -5.19 -3.25
C VAL A 223 -3.17 -6.45 -3.83
N MET A 224 -2.64 -6.33 -5.04
CA MET A 224 -2.06 -7.45 -5.77
C MET A 224 -0.80 -7.03 -6.50
N GLN A 225 0.28 -7.78 -6.37
CA GLN A 225 1.52 -7.50 -7.09
C GLN A 225 1.85 -8.64 -8.06
N VAL A 226 2.20 -8.28 -9.29
CA VAL A 226 2.51 -9.20 -10.38
C VAL A 226 3.80 -8.77 -11.06
N SER A 227 4.74 -9.71 -11.23
CA SER A 227 5.89 -9.54 -12.13
C SER A 227 5.57 -10.10 -13.52
N ASN A 228 5.91 -9.35 -14.56
CA ASN A 228 5.76 -9.72 -15.96
C ASN A 228 7.10 -9.63 -16.70
N THR A 229 7.65 -10.78 -17.08
CA THR A 229 8.95 -10.90 -17.79
C THR A 229 8.81 -10.73 -19.30
N GLY A 230 7.62 -10.34 -19.78
CA GLY A 230 7.25 -10.38 -21.19
C GLY A 230 6.84 -11.77 -21.70
N ARG A 231 7.17 -12.87 -21.04
CA ARG A 231 6.67 -14.21 -21.42
C ARG A 231 5.75 -14.81 -20.37
N ASN A 232 6.09 -14.61 -19.09
CA ASN A 232 5.37 -15.18 -17.96
C ASN A 232 4.84 -14.07 -17.05
N ASN A 233 3.77 -14.38 -16.33
CA ASN A 233 3.25 -13.60 -15.20
C ASN A 233 3.47 -14.41 -13.92
N SER A 234 4.01 -13.77 -12.89
CA SER A 234 4.17 -14.36 -11.55
C SER A 234 3.45 -13.49 -10.54
N PHE A 235 2.52 -14.07 -9.78
CA PHE A 235 1.89 -13.39 -8.65
C PHE A 235 2.86 -13.39 -7.48
N LEU A 236 3.18 -12.20 -6.99
CA LEU A 236 4.12 -11.99 -5.89
C LEU A 236 3.37 -11.81 -4.57
N ASN A 237 2.27 -11.05 -4.59
CA ASN A 237 1.44 -10.78 -3.42
C ASN A 237 -0.05 -10.65 -3.81
N PHE A 238 -0.95 -11.09 -2.93
CA PHE A 238 -2.38 -10.87 -3.01
C PHE A 238 -2.95 -10.77 -1.60
N ASP A 239 -3.26 -9.55 -1.17
CA ASP A 239 -3.66 -9.24 0.19
C ASP A 239 -4.91 -8.35 0.23
N SER A 240 -5.51 -8.25 1.42
CA SER A 240 -6.66 -7.40 1.64
C SER A 240 -6.61 -6.66 2.96
N PHE A 241 -7.09 -5.42 2.95
CA PHE A 241 -7.20 -4.58 4.13
C PHE A 241 -8.64 -4.12 4.36
N GLU A 242 -9.15 -4.31 5.57
CA GLU A 242 -10.58 -4.10 5.90
C GLU A 242 -10.82 -3.07 7.00
N ARG A 243 -9.79 -2.71 7.78
CA ARG A 243 -9.88 -1.87 8.98
C ARG A 243 -9.66 -0.39 8.69
N VAL A 244 -10.55 0.19 7.88
CA VAL A 244 -10.35 1.53 7.28
C VAL A 244 -10.67 2.67 8.24
N GLU A 245 -11.52 2.42 9.23
CA GLU A 245 -11.92 3.41 10.23
C GLU A 245 -10.74 3.77 11.14
N GLU A 246 -9.97 2.77 11.58
CA GLU A 246 -8.77 3.00 12.37
C GLU A 246 -7.69 3.73 11.58
N LEU A 247 -7.60 3.48 10.26
CA LEU A 247 -6.66 4.19 9.41
C LEU A 247 -7.08 5.65 9.17
N THR A 248 -8.38 5.91 9.02
CA THR A 248 -8.93 7.27 8.92
C THR A 248 -8.59 8.06 10.18
N THR A 249 -8.85 7.48 11.35
CA THR A 249 -8.52 8.08 12.66
C THR A 249 -7.01 8.37 12.79
N PHE A 250 -6.17 7.45 12.30
CA PHE A 250 -4.73 7.64 12.29
C PHE A 250 -4.32 8.87 11.46
N PHE A 251 -4.82 9.02 10.24
CA PHE A 251 -4.50 10.19 9.41
C PHE A 251 -5.02 11.50 10.01
N GLU A 252 -6.24 11.51 10.55
CA GLU A 252 -6.80 12.66 11.27
C GLU A 252 -5.93 13.08 12.46
N ASN A 253 -5.44 12.10 13.23
CA ASN A 253 -4.55 12.37 14.36
C ASN A 253 -3.22 12.94 13.91
N VAL A 254 -2.61 12.43 12.84
CA VAL A 254 -1.37 12.99 12.27
C VAL A 254 -1.57 14.46 11.88
N GLU A 255 -2.63 14.78 11.13
CA GLU A 255 -2.92 16.16 10.72
C GLU A 255 -3.22 17.09 11.92
N THR A 256 -4.00 16.61 12.90
CA THR A 256 -4.37 17.38 14.10
C THR A 256 -3.16 17.74 14.94
N LEU A 257 -2.15 16.87 14.98
CA LEU A 257 -0.87 17.13 15.63
C LEU A 257 0.06 18.04 14.82
N GLY A 258 -0.35 18.46 13.61
CA GLY A 258 0.43 19.31 12.71
C GLY A 258 1.41 18.54 11.81
N GLY A 259 1.26 17.22 11.71
CA GLY A 259 2.09 16.36 10.89
C GLY A 259 1.69 16.34 9.42
N ASP A 260 2.66 16.04 8.56
CA ASP A 260 2.46 15.77 7.12
C ASP A 260 2.85 14.32 6.85
N PHE A 261 1.85 13.45 6.74
CA PHE A 261 2.07 12.02 6.53
C PHE A 261 2.78 11.72 5.20
N SER A 262 2.50 12.49 4.15
CA SER A 262 3.19 12.33 2.86
C SER A 262 4.69 12.63 3.00
N LYS A 263 5.06 13.69 3.71
CA LYS A 263 6.48 14.01 3.97
C LYS A 263 7.16 12.99 4.88
N PHE A 264 6.44 12.43 5.85
CA PHE A 264 6.94 11.30 6.64
C PHE A 264 7.29 10.13 5.73
N MET A 265 6.35 9.73 4.86
CA MET A 265 6.56 8.62 3.93
C MET A 265 7.67 8.89 2.92
N ASP A 266 7.78 10.11 2.40
CA ASP A 266 8.87 10.50 1.49
C ASP A 266 10.24 10.50 2.18
N SER A 267 10.30 10.78 3.49
CA SER A 267 11.54 10.72 4.27
C SER A 267 12.05 9.28 4.47
N LEU A 268 11.21 8.26 4.25
CA LEU A 268 11.61 6.85 4.39
C LEU A 268 12.22 6.27 3.10
N VAL A 269 12.27 7.06 2.03
CA VAL A 269 12.85 6.64 0.76
C VAL A 269 14.30 7.07 0.71
N ILE A 270 15.22 6.17 0.39
CA ILE A 270 16.63 6.52 0.12
C ILE A 270 16.77 6.76 -1.39
N PRO A 271 17.06 8.01 -1.83
CA PRO A 271 17.28 8.28 -3.24
C PRO A 271 18.47 7.48 -3.77
N GLY A 272 18.31 6.90 -4.96
CA GLY A 272 19.34 6.06 -5.58
C GLY A 272 19.26 6.11 -7.10
N SER A 273 20.36 5.71 -7.74
CA SER A 273 20.46 5.52 -9.20
C SER A 273 20.72 4.04 -9.49
N PRO A 274 19.93 3.38 -10.38
CA PRO A 274 18.93 3.95 -11.28
C PRO A 274 17.54 4.17 -10.65
N SER A 275 17.28 3.65 -9.45
CA SER A 275 16.00 3.78 -8.74
C SER A 275 16.19 4.03 -7.25
N ALA A 276 15.22 4.70 -6.63
CA ALA A 276 15.19 4.90 -5.18
C ALA A 276 14.85 3.60 -4.44
N ASP A 277 15.43 3.42 -3.25
CA ASP A 277 15.12 2.31 -2.35
C ASP A 277 13.92 2.67 -1.48
N VAL A 278 12.81 1.96 -1.71
CA VAL A 278 11.52 2.16 -1.01
C VAL A 278 11.24 1.08 0.05
N SER A 279 12.18 0.15 0.29
CA SER A 279 11.98 -1.00 1.18
C SER A 279 11.53 -0.62 2.59
N ARG A 280 12.07 0.46 3.14
CA ARG A 280 11.73 1.01 4.45
C ARG A 280 10.30 1.55 4.48
N ARG A 281 9.89 2.25 3.41
CA ARG A 281 8.53 2.77 3.26
C ARG A 281 7.51 1.65 3.15
N GLU A 282 7.82 0.60 2.40
CA GLU A 282 6.98 -0.61 2.31
C GLU A 282 6.82 -1.29 3.66
N GLU A 283 7.91 -1.47 4.40
CA GLU A 283 7.88 -2.14 5.69
C GLU A 283 7.08 -1.36 6.73
N ILE A 284 7.31 -0.05 6.85
CA ILE A 284 6.55 0.82 7.75
C ILE A 284 5.07 0.84 7.34
N SER A 285 4.76 0.86 6.04
CA SER A 285 3.38 0.79 5.56
C SER A 285 2.68 -0.48 6.01
N ARG A 286 3.35 -1.63 5.87
CA ARG A 286 2.85 -2.91 6.34
C ARG A 286 2.58 -2.91 7.85
N MET A 287 3.46 -2.30 8.64
CA MET A 287 3.31 -2.21 10.09
C MET A 287 2.11 -1.34 10.49
N ILE A 288 1.91 -0.19 9.83
CA ILE A 288 0.75 0.69 10.05
C ILE A 288 -0.54 -0.06 9.69
N LEU A 289 -0.60 -0.68 8.51
CA LEU A 289 -1.77 -1.45 8.05
C LEU A 289 -2.03 -2.70 8.90
N SER A 290 -1.01 -3.22 9.59
CA SER A 290 -1.13 -4.34 10.53
C SER A 290 -1.33 -3.90 11.98
N PHE A 291 -1.44 -2.60 12.25
CA PHE A 291 -1.59 -2.03 13.59
C PHE A 291 -0.50 -2.52 14.55
N LYS A 292 0.76 -2.45 14.10
CA LYS A 292 1.94 -2.80 14.91
C LYS A 292 2.67 -1.54 15.38
N PRO A 293 3.24 -1.54 16.60
CA PRO A 293 4.08 -0.43 17.08
C PRO A 293 5.28 -0.21 16.17
N LEU A 294 5.66 1.05 15.94
CA LEU A 294 6.68 1.42 14.94
C LEU A 294 8.08 1.61 15.54
N GLU A 295 8.19 1.75 16.86
CA GLU A 295 9.37 2.33 17.53
C GLU A 295 10.62 1.48 17.32
N GLU A 296 10.54 0.18 17.53
CA GLU A 296 11.70 -0.70 17.39
C GLU A 296 12.20 -0.70 15.93
N ARG A 297 11.27 -0.71 14.96
CA ARG A 297 11.68 -0.74 13.56
C ARG A 297 12.23 0.61 13.09
N LEU A 298 11.58 1.71 13.46
CA LEU A 298 12.07 3.06 13.19
C LEU A 298 13.46 3.28 13.81
N GLN A 299 13.70 2.80 15.04
CA GLN A 299 15.02 2.86 15.67
C GLN A 299 16.10 2.16 14.84
N MET A 300 15.78 1.03 14.21
CA MET A 300 16.75 0.30 13.39
C MET A 300 17.12 1.05 12.12
N ILE A 301 16.12 1.61 11.42
CA ILE A 301 16.30 2.18 10.09
C ILE A 301 16.73 3.65 10.11
N ILE A 302 16.50 4.38 11.21
CA ILE A 302 16.78 5.82 11.25
C ILE A 302 18.28 6.16 11.10
N PHE A 303 19.16 5.21 11.42
CA PHE A 303 20.60 5.33 11.23
C PHE A 303 21.05 5.22 9.76
N ASP A 304 20.16 4.81 8.86
CA ASP A 304 20.46 4.69 7.43
C ASP A 304 20.26 6.01 6.68
N PHE A 305 19.73 7.05 7.34
CA PHE A 305 19.38 8.32 6.70
C PHE A 305 20.42 9.41 6.97
N ASP A 306 20.68 10.23 5.95
CA ASP A 306 21.53 11.43 6.03
C ASP A 306 20.73 12.73 6.28
N TYR A 307 19.40 12.61 6.40
CA TYR A 307 18.46 13.72 6.56
C TYR A 307 17.38 13.35 7.59
N PRO A 308 16.77 14.35 8.26
CA PRO A 308 15.76 14.09 9.26
C PRO A 308 14.50 13.46 8.64
N VAL A 309 13.88 12.57 9.39
CA VAL A 309 12.55 12.03 9.12
C VAL A 309 11.51 13.06 9.55
N HIS A 310 10.78 13.59 8.57
CA HIS A 310 9.73 14.57 8.81
C HIS A 310 8.53 13.94 9.52
N SER A 311 7.87 14.72 10.38
CA SER A 311 6.64 14.35 11.09
C SER A 311 6.69 13.01 11.87
N ILE A 312 7.89 12.57 12.26
CA ILE A 312 8.09 11.29 12.94
C ILE A 312 7.42 11.26 14.32
N TYR A 313 7.40 12.40 15.03
CA TYR A 313 6.74 12.50 16.34
C TYR A 313 5.23 12.33 16.20
N GLU A 314 4.61 13.06 15.28
CA GLU A 314 3.17 13.06 15.04
C GLU A 314 2.70 11.68 14.58
N VAL A 315 3.46 11.01 13.71
CA VAL A 315 3.17 9.65 13.26
C VAL A 315 3.32 8.63 14.40
N ILE A 316 4.37 8.74 15.24
CA ILE A 316 4.53 7.86 16.40
C ILE A 316 3.35 8.02 17.35
N VAL A 317 2.99 9.25 17.72
CA VAL A 317 1.83 9.52 18.58
C VAL A 317 0.56 8.92 17.97
N ALA A 318 0.25 9.28 16.71
CA ALA A 318 -0.95 8.78 16.05
C ALA A 318 -0.99 7.24 16.01
N SER A 319 0.13 6.57 15.69
CA SER A 319 0.19 5.11 15.67
C SER A 319 -0.05 4.46 17.04
N ASN A 320 0.44 5.08 18.13
CA ASN A 320 0.26 4.56 19.48
C ASN A 320 -1.17 4.73 19.99
N THR A 321 -1.94 5.67 19.41
CA THR A 321 -3.37 5.86 19.72
C THR A 321 -4.31 4.95 18.93
N MET A 322 -3.80 4.23 17.92
CA MET A 322 -4.63 3.35 17.09
C MET A 322 -5.18 2.17 17.89
N LYS A 323 -6.47 1.88 17.72
CA LYS A 323 -7.11 0.72 18.35
C LYS A 323 -6.42 -0.58 17.91
N GLY A 324 -6.05 -1.40 18.89
CA GLY A 324 -5.38 -2.70 18.67
C GLY A 324 -3.86 -2.61 18.64
N VAL A 325 -3.28 -1.40 18.67
CA VAL A 325 -1.85 -1.21 18.95
C VAL A 325 -1.66 -1.24 20.46
N ASN A 326 -0.70 -2.04 20.94
CA ASN A 326 -0.23 -1.96 22.32
C ASN A 326 0.71 -0.74 22.45
N GLY A 327 0.12 0.46 22.41
CA GLY A 327 0.84 1.72 22.36
C GLY A 327 1.38 2.18 23.72
N LEU A 328 2.30 3.14 23.66
CA LEU A 328 2.74 3.93 24.80
C LEU A 328 1.77 5.09 25.05
N ASP A 329 1.70 5.53 26.30
CA ASP A 329 1.01 6.77 26.64
C ASP A 329 1.78 7.99 26.12
N GLN A 330 1.06 9.09 25.91
CA GLN A 330 1.63 10.34 25.38
C GLN A 330 2.77 10.89 26.24
N MET A 331 2.66 10.81 27.57
CA MET A 331 3.68 11.35 28.48
C MET A 331 5.00 10.60 28.31
N THR A 332 4.97 9.28 28.15
CA THR A 332 6.15 8.48 27.83
C THR A 332 6.80 8.91 26.50
N ILE A 333 6.00 9.19 25.47
CA ILE A 333 6.52 9.64 24.16
C ILE A 333 7.16 11.03 24.29
N ASP A 334 6.51 11.96 24.98
CA ASP A 334 6.98 13.34 25.17
C ASP A 334 8.29 13.39 25.96
N LEU A 335 8.38 12.61 27.04
CA LEU A 335 9.60 12.50 27.84
C LEU A 335 10.75 11.88 27.04
N SER A 336 10.46 10.85 26.24
CA SER A 336 11.45 10.23 25.36
C SER A 336 11.95 11.20 24.29
N LYS A 337 11.07 12.02 23.71
CA LYS A 337 11.43 13.09 22.77
C LYS A 337 12.32 14.13 23.42
N LYS A 338 11.92 14.66 24.58
CA LYS A 338 12.68 15.67 25.31
C LYS A 338 14.09 15.18 25.65
N ALA A 339 14.21 13.96 26.19
CA ALA A 339 15.50 13.36 26.50
C ALA A 339 16.34 13.11 25.23
N GLY A 340 15.71 12.62 24.16
CA GLY A 340 16.39 12.33 22.90
C GLY A 340 16.94 13.60 22.25
N GLU A 341 16.15 14.68 22.19
CA GLU A 341 16.58 15.95 21.62
C GLU A 341 17.74 16.59 22.39
N VAL A 342 17.78 16.46 23.73
CA VAL A 342 18.92 16.92 24.55
C VAL A 342 20.20 16.20 24.13
N ILE A 343 20.15 14.87 24.01
CA ILE A 343 21.30 14.06 23.57
C ILE A 343 21.70 14.42 22.13
N GLY A 344 20.74 14.42 21.21
CA GLY A 344 21.00 14.66 19.79
C GLY A 344 21.62 16.04 19.53
N ASN A 345 21.22 17.07 20.29
CA ASN A 345 21.84 18.38 20.24
C ASN A 345 23.31 18.35 20.66
N ALA A 346 23.63 17.70 21.78
CA ALA A 346 25.00 17.67 22.29
C ALA A 346 25.93 16.80 21.45
N VAL A 347 25.44 15.65 20.98
CA VAL A 347 26.18 14.79 20.05
C VAL A 347 26.55 15.54 18.78
N PHE A 348 25.66 16.40 18.28
CA PHE A 348 25.93 17.24 17.12
C PHE A 348 27.05 18.27 17.40
N GLU A 349 27.00 18.99 18.53
CA GLU A 349 28.04 19.97 18.90
C GLU A 349 29.41 19.32 19.08
N ALA A 350 29.44 18.15 19.70
CA ALA A 350 30.65 17.36 19.90
C ALA A 350 31.09 16.57 18.65
N GLN A 351 30.34 16.65 17.55
CA GLN A 351 30.59 15.91 16.30
C GLN A 351 30.79 14.40 16.52
N SER A 352 30.06 13.81 17.46
CA SER A 352 30.32 12.45 17.97
C SER A 352 29.20 11.45 17.65
N PHE A 353 28.79 11.34 16.37
CA PHE A 353 27.67 10.48 15.96
C PHE A 353 27.76 9.03 16.48
N GLY A 354 28.99 8.50 16.66
CA GLY A 354 29.25 7.19 17.25
C GLY A 354 28.56 6.95 18.60
N ASP A 355 28.36 8.00 19.40
CA ASP A 355 27.70 7.91 20.71
C ASP A 355 26.22 7.49 20.61
N LEU A 356 25.55 7.81 19.50
CA LEU A 356 24.16 7.38 19.26
C LEU A 356 24.08 5.87 19.00
N TYR A 357 25.11 5.26 18.44
CA TYR A 357 25.18 3.79 18.32
C TYR A 357 25.32 3.13 19.69
N SER A 358 26.04 3.73 20.64
CA SER A 358 26.14 3.21 22.01
C SER A 358 24.75 3.13 22.66
N LEU A 359 23.94 4.19 22.54
CA LEU A 359 22.55 4.20 23.02
C LEU A 359 21.67 3.14 22.34
N ARG A 360 21.80 3.00 21.01
CA ARG A 360 21.08 1.95 20.27
C ARG A 360 21.48 0.56 20.76
N ASN A 361 22.75 0.35 21.08
CA ASN A 361 23.31 -0.96 21.37
C ASN A 361 23.14 -1.44 22.81
N SER A 362 22.66 -0.59 23.74
CA SER A 362 22.39 -1.00 25.13
C SER A 362 21.42 -2.20 25.18
N ARG A 363 21.79 -3.29 25.87
CA ARG A 363 21.03 -4.56 25.81
C ARG A 363 20.20 -4.82 27.07
N SER A 364 20.50 -4.12 28.15
CA SER A 364 19.75 -4.12 29.41
C SER A 364 19.37 -2.70 29.83
N LEU A 365 18.49 -2.57 30.84
CA LEU A 365 18.20 -1.29 31.47
C LEU A 365 19.46 -0.71 32.14
N GLU A 366 20.24 -1.54 32.82
CA GLU A 366 21.52 -1.15 33.42
C GLU A 366 22.49 -0.58 32.38
N ASP A 367 22.67 -1.27 31.24
CA ASP A 367 23.53 -0.79 30.15
C ASP A 367 23.07 0.58 29.64
N LEU A 368 21.75 0.79 29.52
CA LEU A 368 21.18 2.06 29.08
C LEU A 368 21.46 3.17 30.09
N LEU A 369 21.23 2.92 31.37
CA LEU A 369 21.46 3.90 32.43
C LEU A 369 22.95 4.28 32.54
N LEU A 370 23.84 3.29 32.43
CA LEU A 370 25.29 3.53 32.37
C LEU A 370 25.66 4.35 31.14
N THR A 371 25.13 4.01 29.97
CA THR A 371 25.39 4.78 28.73
C THR A 371 24.92 6.22 28.87
N LEU A 372 23.74 6.46 29.47
CA LEU A 372 23.22 7.81 29.71
C LEU A 372 24.12 8.61 30.67
N ALA A 373 24.55 8.00 31.78
CA ALA A 373 25.46 8.62 32.74
C ALA A 373 26.83 8.96 32.11
N ASP A 374 27.37 8.05 31.29
CA ASP A 374 28.62 8.26 30.57
C ASP A 374 28.52 9.45 29.61
N LEU A 375 27.40 9.60 28.90
CA LEU A 375 27.17 10.76 28.04
C LEU A 375 27.08 12.06 28.85
N GLU A 376 26.36 12.07 29.97
CA GLU A 376 26.28 13.24 30.85
C GLU A 376 27.68 13.67 31.32
N PHE A 377 28.51 12.72 31.74
CA PHE A 377 29.86 13.01 32.20
C PHE A 377 30.81 13.42 31.07
N LYS A 378 30.72 12.76 29.91
CA LYS A 378 31.53 13.06 28.72
C LYS A 378 31.32 14.51 28.28
N TYR A 379 30.07 14.91 28.09
CA TYR A 379 29.75 16.23 27.57
C TYR A 379 29.77 17.34 28.63
N ALA A 380 29.61 17.02 29.92
CA ALA A 380 29.83 17.99 31.00
C ALA A 380 31.26 18.55 31.02
N LYS A 381 32.24 17.83 30.48
CA LYS A 381 33.65 18.29 30.36
C LYS A 381 33.89 19.23 29.19
N GLU A 382 32.97 19.30 28.23
CA GLU A 382 33.14 20.01 26.96
C GLU A 382 32.32 21.33 26.91
N ASP A 383 31.96 21.91 28.06
CA ASP A 383 31.07 23.08 28.22
C ASP A 383 29.59 22.86 27.79
N TRP A 384 29.28 21.74 27.12
CA TRP A 384 27.93 21.30 26.77
C TRP A 384 27.26 20.60 27.96
N LYS A 385 26.79 21.35 28.97
CA LYS A 385 26.06 20.78 30.10
C LYS A 385 24.77 20.10 29.62
N ILE A 386 24.83 18.80 29.34
CA ILE A 386 23.64 17.99 29.19
C ILE A 386 23.20 17.48 30.55
N ARG A 387 21.89 17.51 30.76
CA ARG A 387 21.23 16.83 31.85
C ARG A 387 20.05 16.09 31.26
N ILE A 388 20.08 14.77 31.34
CA ILE A 388 18.97 13.93 30.97
C ILE A 388 17.82 14.25 31.93
N PRO A 389 16.59 14.48 31.42
CA PRO A 389 15.44 14.74 32.27
C PRO A 389 15.23 13.62 33.27
N GLU A 390 15.20 13.94 34.57
CA GLU A 390 14.96 12.95 35.63
C GLU A 390 13.62 12.24 35.44
N GLU A 391 12.64 12.95 34.91
CA GLU A 391 11.32 12.42 34.59
C GLU A 391 11.40 11.29 33.56
N PHE A 392 12.32 11.36 32.59
CA PHE A 392 12.56 10.27 31.64
C PHE A 392 13.19 9.06 32.34
N ILE A 393 14.14 9.26 33.25
CA ILE A 393 14.74 8.14 33.99
C ILE A 393 13.68 7.42 34.84
N ARG A 394 12.75 8.16 35.45
CA ARG A 394 11.70 7.61 36.32
C ARG A 394 10.67 6.73 35.59
N ILE A 395 10.48 6.91 34.29
CA ILE A 395 9.56 6.05 33.52
C ILE A 395 10.21 4.74 33.07
N LEU A 396 11.53 4.61 33.17
CA LEU A 396 12.23 3.38 32.80
C LEU A 396 12.09 2.33 33.91
N ASN A 397 11.78 1.10 33.50
CA ASN A 397 11.75 -0.07 34.38
C ASN A 397 12.11 -1.34 33.58
N GLU A 398 12.48 -2.41 34.28
CA GLU A 398 12.98 -3.66 33.69
C GLU A 398 12.02 -4.29 32.66
N GLU A 399 10.71 -4.08 32.84
CA GLU A 399 9.69 -4.70 31.98
C GLU A 399 9.42 -3.91 30.69
N SER A 400 9.57 -2.58 30.71
CA SER A 400 9.06 -1.71 29.63
C SER A 400 10.07 -0.74 29.02
N TRP A 401 11.32 -0.70 29.50
CA TRP A 401 12.34 0.26 29.05
C TRP A 401 12.66 0.26 27.54
N LYS A 402 12.41 -0.85 26.83
CA LYS A 402 12.78 -1.01 25.41
C LYS A 402 12.09 -0.01 24.48
N LYS A 403 10.79 0.24 24.65
CA LYS A 403 10.07 1.20 23.80
C LYS A 403 10.45 2.66 24.08
N PRO A 404 10.51 3.13 25.35
CA PRO A 404 11.08 4.45 25.67
C PRO A 404 12.52 4.60 25.16
N LYS A 405 13.36 3.56 25.25
CA LYS A 405 14.71 3.57 24.67
C LYS A 405 14.68 3.70 23.15
N ALA A 406 13.80 2.98 22.46
CA ALA A 406 13.63 3.10 21.02
C ALA A 406 13.27 4.54 20.63
N LEU A 407 12.29 5.14 21.30
CA LEU A 407 11.88 6.53 21.11
C LEU A 407 13.01 7.53 21.41
N LEU A 408 13.70 7.37 22.53
CA LEU A 408 14.85 8.18 22.90
C LEU A 408 15.88 8.23 21.76
N VAL A 409 16.26 7.05 21.25
CA VAL A 409 17.23 6.92 20.16
C VAL A 409 16.70 7.53 18.87
N ILE A 410 15.44 7.27 18.51
CA ILE A 410 14.80 7.88 17.33
C ILE A 410 14.90 9.40 17.40
N PHE A 411 14.47 10.02 18.50
CA PHE A 411 14.46 11.47 18.61
C PHE A 411 15.86 12.06 18.72
N ALA A 412 16.82 11.35 19.33
CA ALA A 412 18.22 11.77 19.36
C ALA A 412 18.86 11.77 17.96
N VAL A 413 18.70 10.68 17.20
CA VAL A 413 19.21 10.59 15.82
C VAL A 413 18.53 11.62 14.94
N ASN A 414 17.20 11.72 15.00
CA ASN A 414 16.47 12.69 14.17
C ASN A 414 16.89 14.13 14.46
N LYS A 415 17.13 14.45 15.74
CA LYS A 415 17.60 15.79 16.14
C LYS A 415 19.01 16.08 15.62
N TYR A 416 19.92 15.12 15.74
CA TYR A 416 21.26 15.21 15.16
C TYR A 416 21.17 15.46 13.65
N LEU A 417 20.41 14.63 12.92
CA LEU A 417 20.26 14.73 11.47
C LEU A 417 19.65 16.06 11.04
N SER A 418 18.66 16.57 11.79
CA SER A 418 18.07 17.89 11.54
C SER A 418 19.11 19.01 11.60
N ARG A 419 20.01 18.98 12.60
CA ARG A 419 21.07 19.98 12.72
C ARG A 419 22.15 19.82 11.66
N HIS A 420 22.57 18.58 11.41
CA HIS A 420 23.54 18.22 10.38
C HIS A 420 23.09 18.64 8.98
N TYR A 421 21.83 18.39 8.66
CA TYR A 421 21.24 18.80 7.40
C TYR A 421 21.12 20.32 7.28
N ALA A 422 20.74 21.02 8.35
CA ALA A 422 20.68 22.48 8.35
C ALA A 422 22.07 23.14 8.19
N SER A 423 23.14 22.56 8.76
CA SER A 423 24.50 23.07 8.60
C SER A 423 25.06 22.80 7.19
N SER A 424 24.70 21.69 6.56
CA SER A 424 25.15 21.37 5.19
C SER A 424 24.45 22.22 4.12
N GLN A 425 23.16 22.55 4.28
CA GLN A 425 22.44 23.44 3.35
C GLN A 425 23.00 24.87 3.31
N ASN A 426 23.56 25.36 4.42
CA ASN A 426 24.25 26.65 4.48
C ASN A 426 25.68 26.61 3.87
N GLY A 427 26.22 25.43 3.57
CA GLY A 427 27.58 25.19 3.10
C GLY A 427 27.73 24.72 1.64
N GLY A 428 26.63 24.60 0.89
CA GLY A 428 26.65 24.33 -0.55
C GLY A 428 26.61 22.84 -0.95
N GLU A 429 25.40 22.28 -1.01
CA GLU A 429 24.88 21.56 -2.19
C GLU A 429 23.36 21.38 -2.00
N LYS A 430 22.60 21.89 -2.96
CA LYS A 430 21.13 21.93 -2.89
C LYS A 430 20.55 20.57 -3.23
N ILE A 431 20.07 19.85 -2.22
CA ILE A 431 18.94 18.94 -2.39
C ILE A 431 18.07 19.01 -1.13
N ALA A 432 17.03 19.84 -1.15
CA ALA A 432 15.63 19.41 -0.96
C ALA A 432 14.69 20.63 -1.02
N ASP A 433 13.93 20.72 -2.10
CA ASP A 433 12.48 20.90 -2.02
C ASP A 433 11.84 19.61 -2.54
#